data_AF-A0A2W4I7X1-F1
#
_entry.id   AF-A0A2W4I7X1-F1
#
_cell.length_a   1.000
_cell.length_b   1.000
_cell.length_c   1.000
_cell.angle_alpha   90.00
_cell.angle_beta   90.00
_cell.angle_gamma   90.00
#
_symmetry.space_group_name_H-M   'P 1'
#
loop_
_entity.id
_entity.type
_entity.pdbx_description
1 polymer ?
#
loop_
_entity_poly.entity_id
_entity_poly.type
_entity_poly.pdbx_seq_one_letter_code
_entity_poly.pdbx_strand_id
1 'polypeptide(L)'
;MTATTLTHTMTTSVPQRQQPHYFEEILTQSGGSQWTLSLPAQLKAHQHELESLLTKVFRGRCSPENLPLAQQLSLNWCMSKCRQAGLSFDDCIR
;
A
#
# COMPACT_ATOMS: atom_id res chain seq x y z
N MET A 1 22.40 42.34 -27.94
CA MET A 1 22.43 41.80 -26.56
C MET A 1 21.33 40.76 -26.46
N THR A 2 21.65 39.48 -26.61
CA THR A 2 20.67 38.38 -26.59
C THR A 2 20.77 37.66 -25.25
N ALA A 3 19.74 37.79 -24.43
CA ALA A 3 19.61 37.05 -23.18
C ALA A 3 18.94 35.71 -23.46
N THR A 4 19.70 34.62 -23.35
CA THR A 4 19.17 33.26 -23.43
C THR A 4 18.80 32.81 -22.02
N THR A 5 17.52 32.85 -21.67
CA THR A 5 17.01 32.31 -20.40
C THR A 5 16.87 30.79 -20.54
N LEU A 6 17.74 30.04 -19.87
CA LEU A 6 17.62 28.59 -19.71
C LEU A 6 16.57 28.30 -18.62
N THR A 7 15.37 27.92 -19.03
CA THR A 7 14.35 27.39 -18.13
C THR A 7 14.71 25.95 -17.76
N HIS A 8 15.28 25.75 -16.56
CA HIS A 8 15.48 24.42 -15.98
C HIS A 8 14.11 23.85 -15.58
N THR A 9 13.47 23.09 -16.47
CA THR A 9 12.41 22.15 -16.09
C THR A 9 13.05 21.01 -15.29
N MET A 10 13.00 21.09 -13.96
CA MET A 10 13.19 19.93 -13.11
C MET A 10 11.98 19.01 -13.29
N THR A 11 12.00 18.20 -14.35
CA THR A 11 11.11 17.05 -14.47
C THR A 11 11.57 16.04 -13.41
N THR A 12 10.99 16.13 -12.21
CA THR A 12 11.07 15.04 -11.24
C THR A 12 10.19 13.92 -11.76
N SER A 13 10.71 13.18 -12.75
CA SER A 13 10.16 11.89 -13.13
C SER A 13 10.35 10.98 -11.92
N VAL A 14 9.32 10.94 -11.07
CA VAL A 14 9.17 9.90 -10.06
C VAL A 14 9.28 8.59 -10.83
N PRO A 15 10.30 7.75 -10.60
CA PRO A 15 10.34 6.44 -11.21
C PRO A 15 9.08 5.74 -10.72
N GLN A 16 8.12 5.57 -11.62
CA GLN A 16 6.94 4.76 -11.42
C GLN A 16 7.50 3.34 -11.33
N ARG A 17 8.03 2.98 -10.15
CA ARG A 17 8.36 1.62 -9.80
C ARG A 17 7.11 0.85 -10.16
N GLN A 18 7.22 0.00 -11.17
CA GLN A 18 6.21 -0.99 -11.51
C GLN A 18 5.98 -1.75 -10.22
N GLN A 19 5.00 -1.26 -9.49
CA GLN A 19 4.45 -1.88 -8.33
C GLN A 19 3.80 -3.13 -8.97
N PRO A 20 4.35 -4.34 -8.74
CA PRO A 20 3.78 -5.56 -9.30
C PRO A 20 2.47 -5.87 -8.59
N HIS A 21 1.39 -6.16 -9.32
CA HIS A 21 -0.04 -6.37 -8.93
C HIS A 21 -0.41 -6.93 -7.53
N TYR A 22 0.55 -7.33 -6.69
CA TYR A 22 0.43 -7.68 -5.28
C TYR A 22 -0.44 -6.73 -4.42
N PHE A 23 -0.62 -5.44 -4.79
CA PHE A 23 -1.50 -4.49 -4.05
C PHE A 23 -2.95 -4.92 -4.05
N GLU A 24 -3.40 -5.50 -5.16
CA GLU A 24 -4.78 -5.87 -5.37
C GLU A 24 -5.14 -7.12 -4.57
N GLU A 25 -4.15 -7.93 -4.20
CA GLU A 25 -4.35 -9.17 -3.45
C GLU A 25 -4.40 -8.95 -1.93
N ILE A 26 -3.68 -7.96 -1.39
CA ILE A 26 -3.57 -7.75 0.06
C ILE A 26 -4.91 -7.39 0.69
N LEU A 27 -5.70 -6.53 0.04
CA LEU A 27 -7.01 -6.12 0.53
C LEU A 27 -7.99 -6.10 -0.64
N THR A 28 -8.97 -6.99 -0.59
CA THR A 28 -10.04 -7.10 -1.59
C THR A 28 -11.39 -6.78 -0.97
N GLN A 29 -12.37 -6.37 -1.78
CA GLN A 29 -13.74 -6.21 -1.32
C GLN A 29 -14.52 -7.48 -1.62
N SER A 30 -15.04 -8.14 -0.58
CA SER A 30 -15.96 -9.27 -0.73
C SER A 30 -17.38 -8.74 -0.59
N GLY A 31 -18.11 -8.65 -1.71
CA GLY A 31 -19.56 -8.42 -1.80
C GLY A 31 -20.17 -7.52 -0.72
N GLY A 32 -20.22 -6.20 -0.98
CA GLY A 32 -20.83 -5.22 -0.07
C GLY A 32 -19.80 -4.45 0.77
N SER A 33 -20.09 -4.20 2.05
CA SER A 33 -19.29 -3.35 2.94
C SER A 33 -18.18 -4.10 3.70
N GLN A 34 -17.74 -5.26 3.19
CA GLN A 34 -16.76 -6.10 3.87
C GLN A 34 -15.47 -6.19 3.06
N TRP A 35 -14.35 -5.90 3.73
CA TRP A 35 -13.03 -6.07 3.15
C TRP A 35 -12.43 -7.39 3.63
N THR A 36 -11.70 -8.04 2.73
CA THR A 36 -10.99 -9.31 2.97
C THR A 36 -9.50 -9.04 2.86
N LEU A 37 -8.78 -9.39 3.90
CA LEU A 37 -7.33 -9.29 3.98
C LEU A 37 -6.67 -10.59 3.55
N SER A 38 -5.77 -10.53 2.58
CA SER A 38 -4.92 -11.67 2.19
C SER A 38 -3.46 -11.31 2.44
N LEU A 39 -2.95 -11.72 3.61
CA LEU A 39 -1.55 -11.50 3.95
C LEU A 39 -0.68 -12.72 3.62
N PRO A 40 0.58 -12.50 3.23
CA PRO A 40 1.56 -13.57 3.08
C PRO A 40 1.82 -14.26 4.43
N ALA A 41 2.29 -15.51 4.37
CA ALA A 41 2.44 -16.37 5.55
C ALA A 41 3.26 -15.72 6.67
N GLN A 42 4.32 -14.97 6.32
CA GLN A 42 5.18 -14.28 7.27
C GLN A 42 4.47 -13.17 8.05
N LEU A 43 3.42 -12.59 7.49
CA LEU A 43 2.66 -11.50 8.10
C LEU A 43 1.33 -11.96 8.73
N LYS A 44 0.91 -13.21 8.50
CA LYS A 44 -0.35 -13.75 9.07
C LYS A 44 -0.40 -13.67 10.59
N ALA A 45 0.71 -13.87 11.28
CA ALA A 45 0.76 -13.73 12.75
C ALA A 45 0.37 -12.32 13.23
N HIS A 46 0.60 -11.31 12.39
CA HIS A 46 0.33 -9.90 12.66
C HIS A 46 -0.97 -9.41 11.99
N GLN A 47 -1.76 -10.29 11.38
CA GLN A 47 -2.99 -9.92 10.66
C GLN A 47 -3.96 -9.12 11.53
N HIS A 48 -4.15 -9.55 12.78
CA HIS A 48 -5.03 -8.88 13.73
C HIS A 48 -4.64 -7.41 14.00
N GLU A 49 -3.35 -7.07 13.94
CA GLU A 49 -2.87 -5.70 14.11
C GLU A 49 -3.31 -4.83 12.92
N LEU A 50 -3.18 -5.35 11.70
CA LEU A 50 -3.61 -4.66 10.49
C LEU A 50 -5.14 -4.53 10.43
N GLU A 51 -5.88 -5.57 10.79
CA GLU A 51 -7.34 -5.50 10.91
C GLU A 51 -7.79 -4.46 11.94
N SER A 52 -7.11 -4.38 13.09
CA SER A 52 -7.38 -3.34 14.10
C SER A 52 -7.09 -1.94 13.56
N LEU A 53 -5.99 -1.76 12.81
CA LEU A 53 -5.64 -0.50 12.18
C LEU A 53 -6.70 -0.08 11.15
N LEU A 54 -7.09 -0.99 10.26
CA LEU A 54 -8.12 -0.73 9.25
C LEU A 54 -9.47 -0.41 9.92
N THR A 55 -9.83 -1.16 10.96
CA THR A 55 -11.06 -0.91 11.72
C THR A 55 -11.03 0.46 12.40
N LYS A 56 -9.88 0.91 12.92
CA LYS A 56 -9.74 2.24 13.53
C LYS A 56 -9.86 3.37 12.51
N VAL A 57 -9.23 3.22 11.35
CA VAL A 57 -9.18 4.26 10.31
C VAL A 57 -10.48 4.32 9.50
N PHE A 58 -11.06 3.17 9.17
CA PHE A 58 -12.20 3.04 8.26
C PHE A 58 -13.48 2.56 8.93
N ARG A 59 -13.62 2.71 10.26
CA ARG A 59 -14.82 2.29 10.99
C ARG A 59 -16.09 2.87 10.36
N GLY A 60 -16.99 2.02 9.87
CA GLY A 60 -18.24 2.46 9.23
C GLY A 60 -18.05 3.11 7.85
N ARG A 61 -16.85 3.02 7.27
CA ARG A 61 -16.45 3.60 5.97
C ARG A 61 -15.87 2.54 5.02
N CYS A 62 -16.29 1.29 5.16
CA CYS A 62 -15.88 0.18 4.29
C CYS A 62 -16.58 0.24 2.92
N SER A 63 -16.54 1.40 2.27
CA SER A 63 -17.11 1.65 0.95
C SER A 63 -16.04 1.52 -0.14
N PRO A 64 -16.44 1.22 -1.38
CA PRO A 64 -15.50 1.05 -2.50
C PRO A 64 -14.65 2.30 -2.77
N GLU A 65 -15.14 3.50 -2.42
CA GLU A 65 -14.37 4.75 -2.54
C GLU A 65 -13.12 4.78 -1.64
N ASN A 66 -13.17 4.08 -0.50
CA ASN A 66 -12.09 4.04 0.50
C ASN A 66 -11.15 2.85 0.28
N LEU A 67 -11.53 1.90 -0.60
CA LEU A 67 -10.76 0.69 -0.87
C LEU A 67 -9.32 1.00 -1.35
N PRO A 68 -9.07 1.94 -2.30
CA PRO A 68 -7.70 2.25 -2.73
C PRO A 68 -6.83 2.79 -1.60
N LEU A 69 -7.42 3.61 -0.71
CA LEU A 69 -6.70 4.16 0.44
C LEU A 69 -6.39 3.06 1.47
N ALA A 70 -7.34 2.15 1.70
CA ALA A 70 -7.17 1.01 2.58
C ALA A 70 -6.13 0.00 2.05
N GLN A 71 -6.10 -0.24 0.74
CA GLN A 71 -5.06 -1.02 0.06
C GLN A 71 -3.69 -0.38 0.24
N GLN A 72 -3.55 0.92 -0.02
CA GLN A 72 -2.28 1.62 0.16
C GLN A 72 -1.81 1.62 1.61
N LEU A 73 -2.72 1.80 2.58
CA LEU A 73 -2.39 1.72 4.01
C LEU A 73 -1.91 0.31 4.38
N SER A 74 -2.61 -0.72 3.91
CA SER A 74 -2.26 -2.12 4.14
C SER A 74 -0.88 -2.45 3.58
N LEU A 75 -0.58 -1.96 2.38
CA LEU A 75 0.72 -2.09 1.75
C LEU A 75 1.83 -1.42 2.57
N ASN A 76 1.63 -0.16 2.94
CA ASN A 76 2.59 0.61 3.73
C ASN A 76 2.88 -0.08 5.07
N TRP A 77 1.83 -0.63 5.69
CA TRP A 77 1.96 -1.39 6.92
C TRP A 77 2.78 -2.68 6.70
N CYS A 78 2.48 -3.44 5.64
CA CYS A 78 3.22 -4.66 5.29
C CYS A 78 4.71 -4.33 5.08
N MET A 79 5.02 -3.33 4.27
CA MET A 79 6.40 -2.86 4.05
C MET A 79 7.11 -2.50 5.36
N SER A 80 6.42 -1.81 6.27
CA SER A 80 6.98 -1.43 7.58
C SER A 80 7.25 -2.65 8.47
N LYS A 81 6.36 -3.64 8.49
CA LYS A 81 6.53 -4.88 9.27
C LYS A 81 7.62 -5.78 8.69
N CYS A 82 7.67 -5.96 7.37
CA CYS A 82 8.73 -6.72 6.71
C CYS A 82 10.11 -6.10 7.02
N ARG A 83 10.22 -4.76 6.95
CA ARG A 83 11.46 -4.05 7.31
C ARG A 83 11.84 -4.23 8.78
N GLN A 84 10.87 -4.24 9.70
CA GLN A 84 11.13 -4.52 11.12
C GLN A 84 11.61 -5.96 11.36
N ALA A 85 11.15 -6.91 10.55
CA ALA A 85 11.62 -8.30 10.55
C ALA A 85 12.98 -8.49 9.85
N GLY A 86 13.57 -7.42 9.31
CA GLY A 86 14.83 -7.50 8.54
C GLY A 86 14.69 -8.10 7.15
N LEU A 87 13.47 -8.27 6.65
CA LEU A 87 13.18 -8.82 5.32
C LEU A 87 12.98 -7.68 4.31
N SER A 88 13.36 -7.95 3.06
CA SER A 88 12.91 -7.11 1.95
C SER A 88 11.40 -7.30 1.72
N PHE A 89 10.72 -6.32 1.14
CA PHE A 89 9.29 -6.46 0.88
C PHE A 89 9.01 -7.63 -0.09
N ASP A 90 9.86 -7.83 -1.09
CA ASP A 90 9.76 -8.94 -2.05
C ASP A 90 9.89 -10.30 -1.34
N ASP A 91 10.88 -10.46 -0.46
CA ASP A 91 11.07 -11.71 0.32
C ASP A 91 9.94 -11.99 1.32
N CYS A 92 9.19 -10.96 1.69
CA CYS A 92 8.14 -11.04 2.70
C CYS A 92 6.76 -11.37 2.10
N ILE A 93 6.53 -10.97 0.85
CA ILE A 93 5.28 -11.21 0.10
C ILE A 93 5.35 -12.43 -0.83
N ARG A 94 6.55 -12.97 -1.05
CA ARG A 94 6.82 -14.18 -1.85
C ARG A 94 6.58 -15.45 -1.06
#